data_AF-A0A3Q8FVF0-F1
#
_entry.id   AF-A0A3Q8FVF0-F1
#
_cell.length_a   1.000
_cell.length_b   1.000
_cell.length_c   1.000
_cell.angle_alpha   90.00
_cell.angle_beta   90.00
_cell.angle_gamma   90.00
#
_symmetry.space_group_name_H-M   'P 1'
#
loop_
_entity.id
_entity.type
_entity.pdbx_description
1 polymer ?
#
loop_
_entity_poly.entity_id
_entity_poly.type
_entity_poly.pdbx_seq_one_letter_code
_entity_poly.pdbx_strand_id
1 'polypeptide(L)' 'MHLPDRAHTANRDYLRAIEPTDSGEAILHMADGTRLPCSRRQLPIVRQALGSS' A
#
# COMPACT_ATOMS: atom_id res chain seq x y z
N MET A 1 -9.59 18.72 -10.90
CA MET A 1 -9.63 18.37 -9.46
C MET A 1 -9.71 16.86 -9.36
N HIS A 2 -8.56 16.20 -9.14
CA HIS A 2 -8.51 14.76 -8.87
C HIS A 2 -8.05 14.62 -7.41
N LEU A 3 -9.00 14.36 -6.52
CA LEU A 3 -8.71 14.04 -5.13
C LEU A 3 -9.41 12.72 -4.83
N PRO A 4 -8.64 11.63 -4.69
CA PRO A 4 -9.02 10.57 -3.80
C PRO A 4 -7.97 10.50 -2.69
N ASP A 5 -7.91 11.52 -1.83
CA ASP A 5 -7.42 11.36 -0.46
C ASP A 5 -8.50 10.64 0.35
N ARG A 6 -8.83 9.40 -0.06
CA ARG A 6 -9.38 8.42 0.85
C ARG A 6 -8.22 7.51 1.18
N ALA A 7 -7.65 7.71 2.36
CA ALA A 7 -6.86 6.70 3.03
C ALA A 7 -7.76 5.46 3.16
N HIS A 8 -7.71 4.58 2.17
CA HIS A 8 -8.33 3.27 2.27
C HIS A 8 -7.56 2.58 3.39
N THR A 9 -8.24 2.29 4.49
CA THR A 9 -7.71 1.40 5.52
C THR A 9 -7.52 0.04 4.85
N ALA A 10 -6.38 -0.14 4.18
CA ALA A 10 -6.00 -1.38 3.55
C ALA A 10 -5.85 -2.39 4.69
N ASN A 11 -6.84 -3.27 4.82
CA ASN A 11 -6.84 -4.28 5.85
C ASN A 11 -5.60 -5.17 5.61
N ARG A 12 -4.70 -5.24 6.61
CA ARG A 12 -3.37 -5.84 6.49
C ARG A 12 -3.42 -7.30 6.08
N ASP A 13 -4.47 -8.01 6.48
CA ASP A 13 -4.71 -9.42 6.15
C ASP A 13 -4.95 -9.67 4.66
N TYR A 14 -5.27 -8.62 3.89
CA TYR A 14 -5.55 -8.73 2.47
C TYR A 14 -4.38 -8.24 1.60
N LEU A 15 -3.27 -7.79 2.17
CA LEU A 15 -2.12 -7.35 1.38
C LEU A 15 -1.32 -8.55 0.87
N ARG A 16 -1.23 -8.72 -0.46
CA ARG A 16 -0.52 -9.82 -1.12
C ARG A 16 0.90 -9.47 -1.56
N ALA A 17 1.09 -8.27 -2.10
CA ALA A 17 2.39 -7.84 -2.59
C ALA A 17 2.56 -6.33 -2.52
N ILE A 18 3.81 -5.89 -2.51
CA ILE A 18 4.20 -4.49 -2.59
C ILE A 18 5.11 -4.36 -3.81
N GLU A 19 4.66 -3.59 -4.80
CA GLU A 19 5.41 -3.28 -6.00
C GLU A 19 6.03 -1.87 -5.87
N PRO A 20 7.35 -1.72 -5.77
CA PRO A 20 7.99 -0.40 -5.72
C PRO A 20 7.88 0.31 -7.09
N THR A 21 7.72 1.62 -7.07
CA THR A 21 7.76 2.48 -8.27
C THR A 21 9.03 3.32 -8.31
N ASP A 22 9.41 3.78 -9.50
CA ASP A 22 10.63 4.58 -9.72
C ASP A 22 10.63 5.91 -8.94
N SER A 23 9.45 6.48 -8.69
CA SER A 23 9.27 7.72 -7.91
C SER A 23 9.44 7.53 -6.39
N GLY A 24 9.66 6.29 -5.93
CA GLY A 24 9.80 5.94 -4.52
C GLY A 24 8.47 5.76 -3.80
N GLU A 25 7.36 5.72 -4.53
CA GLU A 25 6.08 5.23 -4.05
C GLU A 25 6.00 3.70 -4.22
N ALA A 26 4.88 3.10 -3.81
CA ALA A 26 4.62 1.69 -4.07
C ALA A 26 3.16 1.46 -4.44
N ILE A 27 2.88 0.37 -5.14
CA ILE A 27 1.54 -0.14 -5.35
C ILE A 27 1.33 -1.36 -4.44
N LEU A 28 0.29 -1.29 -3.62
CA LEU A 28 -0.17 -2.39 -2.80
C LEU A 28 -1.13 -3.25 -3.61
N HIS A 29 -0.80 -4.53 -3.76
CA HIS A 29 -1.66 -5.52 -4.41
C HIS A 29 -2.48 -6.23 -3.34
N MET A 30 -3.79 -6.03 -3.37
CA MET A 30 -4.73 -6.63 -2.43
C MET A 30 -5.17 -8.01 -2.91
N ALA A 31 -5.63 -8.85 -1.99
CA ALA A 31 -6.06 -10.22 -2.26
C ALA A 31 -7.33 -10.31 -3.11
N ASP A 32 -8.16 -9.26 -3.13
CA ASP A 32 -9.32 -9.17 -4.02
C ASP A 32 -8.95 -8.70 -5.44
N GLY A 33 -7.68 -8.36 -5.69
CA GLY A 33 -7.20 -7.82 -6.95
C GLY A 33 -7.15 -6.29 -7.00
N THR A 34 -7.64 -5.58 -5.96
CA THR A 34 -7.50 -4.13 -5.88
C THR A 34 -6.05 -3.70 -5.80
N ARG A 35 -5.71 -2.60 -6.48
CA ARG A 35 -4.37 -1.97 -6.45
C ARG A 35 -4.47 -0.58 -5.82
N LEU A 36 -3.76 -0.37 -4.71
CA LEU A 36 -3.78 0.90 -3.99
C LEU A 36 -2.41 1.59 -4.07
N PRO A 37 -2.36 2.90 -4.42
CA PRO A 37 -1.12 3.65 -4.29
C PRO A 37 -0.76 3.79 -2.81
N CYS A 38 0.52 3.64 -2.50
CA CYS A 38 1.09 3.82 -1.18
C CYS A 38 2.20 4.85 -1.27
N SER A 39 2.02 5.93 -0.53
CA SER A 39 3.01 7.00 -0.49
C SER A 39 4.32 6.51 0.11
N ARG A 40 5.42 7.10 -0.34
CA ARG A 40 6.78 6.82 0.16
C ARG A 40 6.89 6.87 1.69
N ARG A 41 6.14 7.77 2.33
CA ARG A 41 6.12 7.94 3.80
C ARG A 41 5.39 6.82 4.53
N GLN A 42 4.37 6.23 3.91
CA GLN A 42 3.59 5.14 4.50
C GLN A 42 4.23 3.77 4.26
N LEU A 43 5.01 3.62 3.19
CA LEU A 43 5.70 2.38 2.83
C LEU A 43 6.47 1.70 3.97
N PRO A 44 7.31 2.38 4.78
CA PRO A 44 8.00 1.74 5.90
C PRO A 44 7.03 1.23 6.99
N ILE A 45 5.93 1.95 7.25
CA ILE A 45 4.91 1.54 8.24
C ILE A 45 4.21 0.26 7.75
N VAL A 46 3.83 0.21 6.47
CA VAL A 46 3.20 -0.97 5.86
C VAL A 46 4.14 -2.17 5.88
N ARG A 47 5.43 -1.98 5.52
CA ARG A 47 6.44 -3.05 5.55
C ARG A 47 6.69 -3.57 6.96
N GLN A 48 6.78 -2.68 7.96
CA GLN A 48 6.96 -3.07 9.35
C GLN A 48 5.77 -3.86 9.88
N ALA A 49 4.55 -3.44 9.50
CA ALA A 49 3.34 -4.16 9.85
C ALA A 49 3.32 -5.59 9.25
N LEU A 50 3.84 -5.78 8.03
CA LEU A 50 3.95 -7.10 7.41
C LEU A 50 5.05 -7.99 8.02
N GLY A 51 6.20 -7.40 8.39
CA GLY A 51 7.35 -8.14 8.93
C GLY A 51 7.24 -8.50 10.42
N SER A 52 6.20 -8.05 11.12
CA SER A 52 5.99 -8.29 12.55
C SER A 52 5.08 -9.49 12.84
N SER A 53 5.13 -10.55 12.01
CA SER A 53 4.47 -11.84 12.27
C SER A 53 5.49 -12.91 12.67
#